data_AF-A0A8H7T6M6-F1
#
_entry.id   AF-A0A8H7T6M6-F1
#
_cell.length_a   1.000
_cell.length_b   1.000
_cell.length_c   1.000
_cell.angle_alpha   90.00
_cell.angle_beta   90.00
_cell.angle_gamma   90.00
#
_symmetry.space_group_name_H-M   'P 1'
#
loop_
_entity.id
_entity.type
_entity.pdbx_description
1 polymer ?
#
loop_
_entity_poly.entity_id
_entity_poly.type
_entity_poly.pdbx_seq_one_letter_code
_entity_poly.pdbx_strand_id
1 'polypeptide(L)'
;MFIDIPEDREDLRERFHPDNYPVWSYRRGESDDYYQGGSFPISKNGRLKFGFRGRKFTNFVDHHIDSNIRISTPRTKYSNNQIDTVPLCWYTDSIDNDYVIDYVPGYSDSLFICTGGSGHGFKFLPILGRHVKNQLERTSDQFTTAWKWRVAEEGKDNNGLSEGEDGHRVLAKVKMATREDFKF
;
A
#
# COMPACT_ATOMS: atom_id res chain seq x y z
N MET A 1 9.39 -9.73 -3.78
CA MET A 1 10.23 -10.91 -3.99
C MET A 1 11.17 -11.07 -2.81
N PHE A 2 11.67 -12.28 -2.52
CA PHE A 2 12.66 -12.48 -1.47
C PHE A 2 13.64 -13.58 -1.88
N ILE A 3 14.82 -13.55 -1.26
CA ILE A 3 15.85 -14.59 -1.35
C ILE A 3 16.18 -14.99 0.09
N ASP A 4 16.20 -16.29 0.36
CA ASP A 4 16.67 -16.82 1.64
C ASP A 4 18.17 -17.06 1.54
N ILE A 5 18.94 -16.35 2.37
CA ILE A 5 20.39 -16.50 2.45
C ILE A 5 20.69 -17.70 3.35
N PRO A 6 21.41 -18.71 2.83
CA PRO A 6 21.81 -19.88 3.61
C PRO A 6 22.54 -19.52 4.91
N GLU A 7 22.40 -20.36 5.93
CA GLU A 7 23.02 -20.13 7.24
C GLU A 7 24.55 -20.19 7.17
N ASP A 8 25.10 -21.02 6.27
CA ASP A 8 26.54 -21.19 6.03
C ASP A 8 27.17 -20.02 5.25
N ARG A 9 26.37 -19.13 4.66
CA ARG A 9 26.83 -17.90 3.98
C ARG A 9 26.94 -16.74 4.96
N GLU A 10 27.80 -16.89 5.96
CA GLU A 10 28.07 -15.88 6.99
C GLU A 10 28.50 -14.54 6.37
N ASP A 11 29.30 -14.56 5.30
CA ASP A 11 29.75 -13.39 4.55
C ASP A 11 28.59 -12.53 4.02
N LEU A 12 27.54 -13.18 3.51
CA LEU A 12 26.35 -12.48 3.02
C LEU A 12 25.46 -12.04 4.18
N ARG A 13 25.30 -12.87 5.21
CA ARG A 13 24.48 -12.53 6.38
C ARG A 13 25.02 -11.31 7.11
N GLU A 14 26.34 -11.20 7.24
CA GLU A 14 27.02 -10.02 7.78
C GLU A 14 26.81 -8.80 6.87
N ARG A 15 27.06 -8.95 5.56
CA ARG A 15 26.90 -7.85 4.58
C ARG A 15 25.48 -7.28 4.55
N PHE A 16 24.46 -8.15 4.66
CA PHE A 16 23.06 -7.76 4.61
C PHE A 16 22.44 -7.53 6.00
N HIS A 17 23.24 -7.60 7.08
CA HIS A 17 22.80 -7.32 8.45
C HIS A 17 22.28 -5.88 8.58
N PRO A 18 21.22 -5.61 9.37
CA PRO A 18 20.71 -4.25 9.59
C PRO A 18 21.75 -3.20 9.96
N ASP A 19 22.82 -3.59 10.67
CA ASP A 19 23.90 -2.68 11.08
C ASP A 19 24.86 -2.31 9.93
N ASN A 20 24.94 -3.14 8.89
CA ASN A 20 25.88 -3.00 7.77
C ASN A 20 25.19 -2.60 6.45
N TYR A 21 23.87 -2.79 6.37
CA TYR A 21 23.14 -2.70 5.12
C TYR A 21 22.78 -1.25 4.74
N PRO A 22 23.28 -0.72 3.61
CA PRO A 22 22.88 0.60 3.16
C PRO A 22 21.45 0.56 2.60
N VAL A 23 20.63 1.53 2.99
CA VAL A 23 19.35 1.76 2.33
C VAL A 23 19.61 2.25 0.91
N TRP A 24 19.11 1.53 -0.08
CA TRP A 24 19.14 1.94 -1.47
C TRP A 24 17.75 1.88 -2.08
N SER A 25 17.53 2.76 -3.05
CA SER A 25 16.36 2.74 -3.90
C SER A 25 16.76 3.21 -5.28
N TYR A 26 16.11 2.68 -6.30
CA TYR A 26 16.19 3.21 -7.67
C TYR A 26 14.81 3.63 -8.13
N ARG A 27 14.77 4.59 -9.05
CA ARG A 27 13.58 4.98 -9.79
C ARG A 27 13.98 5.23 -11.24
N ARG A 28 13.16 4.75 -12.17
CA ARG A 28 13.32 4.99 -13.60
C ARG A 28 11.96 5.24 -14.24
N GLY A 29 11.93 6.08 -15.26
CA GLY A 29 10.70 6.51 -15.93
C GLY A 29 9.98 7.62 -15.18
N GLU A 30 8.93 8.14 -15.82
CA GLU A 30 8.11 9.25 -15.36
C GLU A 30 6.63 8.87 -15.41
N SER A 31 5.78 9.67 -14.76
CA SER A 31 4.32 9.54 -14.81
C SER A 31 3.85 8.10 -14.51
N ASP A 32 2.91 7.53 -15.28
CA ASP A 32 2.34 6.19 -15.06
C ASP A 32 3.22 5.02 -15.56
N ASP A 33 4.36 5.32 -16.19
CA ASP A 33 5.32 4.34 -16.71
C ASP A 33 6.60 4.27 -15.84
N TYR A 34 6.59 4.96 -14.69
CA TYR A 34 7.67 4.82 -13.72
C TYR A 34 7.67 3.44 -13.05
N TYR A 35 8.87 3.02 -12.69
CA TYR A 35 9.06 1.96 -11.75
C TYR A 35 10.20 2.31 -10.79
N GLN A 36 10.07 1.81 -9.57
CA GLN A 36 11.03 1.99 -8.51
C GLN A 36 11.18 0.67 -7.75
N GLY A 37 12.31 0.52 -7.10
CA GLY A 37 12.54 -0.62 -6.24
C GLY A 37 13.60 -0.35 -5.20
N GLY A 38 13.80 -1.34 -4.37
CA GLY A 38 14.75 -1.32 -3.28
C GLY A 38 14.59 -2.58 -2.45
N SER A 39 15.24 -2.61 -1.30
CA SER A 39 15.17 -3.76 -0.42
C SER A 39 15.37 -3.37 1.03
N PHE A 40 15.05 -4.33 1.88
CA PHE A 40 15.24 -4.25 3.32
C PHE A 40 16.50 -5.02 3.72
N PRO A 41 17.10 -4.71 4.86
CA PRO A 41 18.08 -5.59 5.48
C PRO A 41 17.54 -7.01 5.64
N ILE A 42 18.45 -7.96 5.79
CA ILE A 42 18.10 -9.36 6.04
C ILE A 42 17.28 -9.49 7.33
N SER A 43 16.27 -10.37 7.31
CA SER A 43 15.56 -10.74 8.54
C SER A 43 16.43 -11.62 9.45
N LYS A 44 16.00 -11.81 10.70
CA LYS A 44 16.63 -12.73 11.65
C LYS A 44 16.77 -14.16 11.09
N ASN A 45 15.87 -14.57 10.20
CA ASN A 45 15.84 -15.91 9.60
C ASN A 45 16.60 -15.96 8.26
N GLY A 46 17.39 -14.95 7.91
CA GLY A 46 18.16 -14.97 6.67
C GLY A 46 17.40 -14.49 5.43
N ARG A 47 16.19 -13.95 5.57
CA ARG A 47 15.38 -13.55 4.40
C ARG A 47 15.68 -12.12 3.97
N LEU A 48 16.22 -11.97 2.75
CA LEU A 48 16.42 -10.68 2.09
C LEU A 48 15.20 -10.36 1.21
N LYS A 49 14.54 -9.22 1.44
CA LYS A 49 13.31 -8.84 0.73
C LYS A 49 13.56 -7.68 -0.24
N PHE A 50 13.10 -7.84 -1.48
CA PHE A 50 13.08 -6.82 -2.51
C PHE A 50 11.65 -6.35 -2.79
N GLY A 51 11.48 -5.03 -2.85
CA GLY A 51 10.27 -4.36 -3.25
C GLY A 51 10.40 -3.84 -4.67
N PHE A 52 9.37 -4.05 -5.48
CA PHE A 52 9.16 -3.38 -6.75
C PHE A 52 7.85 -2.63 -6.65
N ARG A 53 7.84 -1.39 -7.13
CA ARG A 53 6.66 -0.53 -7.20
C ARG A 53 6.62 0.11 -8.58
N GLY A 54 5.44 0.10 -9.19
CA GLY A 54 5.15 0.86 -10.40
C GLY A 54 3.72 1.38 -10.33
N ARG A 55 2.97 1.21 -11.41
CA ARG A 55 1.53 1.48 -11.47
C ARG A 55 0.78 0.77 -10.33
N LYS A 56 -0.11 1.49 -9.65
CA LYS A 56 -1.02 0.94 -8.65
C LYS A 56 -2.23 0.31 -9.34
N PHE A 57 -2.81 -0.74 -8.75
CA PHE A 57 -3.92 -1.47 -9.35
C PHE A 57 -5.13 -1.58 -8.42
N THR A 58 -6.33 -1.58 -9.01
CA THR A 58 -7.61 -1.80 -8.34
C THR A 58 -8.20 -3.15 -8.72
N ASN A 59 -8.98 -3.78 -7.83
CA ASN A 59 -9.61 -5.08 -8.09
C ASN A 59 -11.09 -5.03 -7.73
N PHE A 60 -11.90 -4.54 -8.66
CA PHE A 60 -13.34 -4.42 -8.49
C PHE A 60 -14.02 -5.79 -8.46
N VAL A 61 -14.81 -6.00 -7.42
CA VAL A 61 -15.69 -7.16 -7.21
C VAL A 61 -17.03 -6.67 -6.68
N ASP A 62 -18.07 -7.48 -6.85
CA ASP A 62 -19.40 -7.13 -6.35
C ASP A 62 -19.39 -7.09 -4.83
N HIS A 63 -20.05 -6.09 -4.25
CA HIS A 63 -20.16 -5.96 -2.81
C HIS A 63 -21.02 -7.11 -2.26
N HIS A 64 -20.52 -7.76 -1.21
CA HIS A 64 -21.12 -8.97 -0.65
C HIS A 64 -22.58 -8.82 -0.14
N ILE A 65 -23.04 -7.59 0.10
CA ILE A 65 -24.42 -7.30 0.55
C ILE A 65 -25.25 -6.61 -0.54
N ASP A 66 -24.63 -5.80 -1.40
CA ASP A 66 -25.34 -4.97 -2.37
C ASP A 66 -24.74 -5.20 -3.76
N SER A 67 -25.41 -6.01 -4.56
CA SER A 67 -24.96 -6.35 -5.91
C SER A 67 -24.95 -5.17 -6.88
N ASN A 68 -25.55 -4.03 -6.52
CA ASN A 68 -25.50 -2.81 -7.34
C ASN A 68 -24.20 -2.02 -7.15
N ILE A 69 -23.39 -2.39 -6.14
CA ILE A 69 -22.14 -1.72 -5.83
C ILE A 69 -20.99 -2.67 -6.11
N ARG A 70 -20.01 -2.21 -6.87
CA ARG A 70 -18.71 -2.88 -7.02
C ARG A 70 -17.64 -2.09 -6.30
N ILE A 71 -16.81 -2.78 -5.54
CA ILE A 71 -15.74 -2.18 -4.74
C ILE A 71 -14.40 -2.83 -5.02
N SER A 72 -13.33 -2.03 -4.98
CA SER A 72 -11.98 -2.55 -5.08
C SER A 72 -11.62 -3.30 -3.79
N THR A 73 -11.46 -4.62 -3.89
CA THR A 73 -11.17 -5.50 -2.75
C THR A 73 -9.83 -6.22 -2.96
N PRO A 74 -8.97 -6.32 -1.93
CA PRO A 74 -7.71 -7.05 -2.03
C PRO A 74 -7.86 -8.51 -2.48
N ARG A 75 -7.07 -8.94 -3.47
CA ARG A 75 -6.82 -10.36 -3.74
C ARG A 75 -5.74 -10.87 -2.80
N THR A 76 -6.12 -11.80 -1.94
CA THR A 76 -5.23 -12.40 -0.94
C THR A 76 -5.11 -13.91 -1.18
N LYS A 77 -4.33 -14.59 -0.34
CA LYS A 77 -4.25 -16.06 -0.33
C LYS A 77 -5.57 -16.76 0.04
N TYR A 78 -6.57 -16.01 0.51
CA TYR A 78 -7.89 -16.52 0.90
C TYR A 78 -8.97 -16.18 -0.14
N SER A 79 -8.62 -15.50 -1.23
CA SER A 79 -9.55 -15.20 -2.32
C SER A 79 -9.72 -16.41 -3.23
N ASN A 80 -10.94 -16.66 -3.73
CA ASN A 80 -11.24 -17.77 -4.66
C ASN A 80 -10.33 -17.77 -5.91
N ASN A 81 -9.98 -16.58 -6.40
CA ASN A 81 -9.00 -16.36 -7.45
C ASN A 81 -7.70 -15.81 -6.85
N GLN A 82 -6.94 -16.64 -6.15
CA GLN A 82 -5.64 -16.22 -5.59
C GLN A 82 -4.66 -15.76 -6.70
N ILE A 83 -3.71 -14.89 -6.33
CA ILE A 83 -2.49 -14.62 -7.09
C ILE A 83 -1.35 -15.36 -6.38
N ASP A 84 -0.78 -16.37 -7.02
CA ASP A 84 0.23 -17.26 -6.44
C ASP A 84 1.62 -17.12 -7.09
N THR A 85 1.74 -16.28 -8.12
CA THR A 85 3.00 -16.05 -8.84
C THR A 85 3.83 -14.95 -8.20
N VAL A 86 3.21 -13.81 -7.89
CA VAL A 86 3.88 -12.66 -7.26
C VAL A 86 3.09 -12.17 -6.04
N PRO A 87 3.73 -12.03 -4.86
CA PRO A 87 3.08 -11.42 -3.70
C PRO A 87 2.74 -9.95 -3.98
N LEU A 88 1.47 -9.59 -3.89
CA LEU A 88 1.01 -8.21 -3.97
C LEU A 88 0.89 -7.58 -2.57
N CYS A 89 1.13 -6.28 -2.50
CA CYS A 89 0.90 -5.47 -1.31
C CYS A 89 -0.29 -4.54 -1.56
N TRP A 90 -1.29 -4.58 -0.68
CA TRP A 90 -2.50 -3.79 -0.78
C TRP A 90 -2.49 -2.66 0.25
N TYR A 91 -2.97 -1.49 -0.15
CA TYR A 91 -3.20 -0.34 0.72
C TYR A 91 -4.23 0.58 0.06
N THR A 92 -4.69 1.58 0.81
CA THR A 92 -5.71 2.53 0.37
C THR A 92 -5.07 3.90 0.16
N ASP A 93 -5.27 4.45 -1.03
CA ASP A 93 -5.01 5.86 -1.30
C ASP A 93 -6.25 6.70 -0.92
N SER A 94 -6.00 7.89 -0.40
CA SER A 94 -7.01 8.93 -0.28
C SER A 94 -7.02 9.81 -1.54
N ILE A 95 -8.03 10.70 -1.63
CA ILE A 95 -8.24 11.60 -2.77
C ILE A 95 -7.06 12.56 -3.02
N ASP A 96 -6.25 12.85 -2.00
CA ASP A 96 -5.14 13.82 -2.04
C ASP A 96 -3.81 13.21 -1.54
N ASN A 97 -3.75 11.89 -1.37
CA ASN A 97 -2.60 11.15 -0.82
C ASN A 97 -2.24 11.46 0.65
N ASP A 98 -3.07 12.19 1.39
CA ASP A 98 -2.92 12.40 2.84
C ASP A 98 -3.74 11.40 3.68
N TYR A 99 -3.43 11.27 4.96
CA TYR A 99 -4.22 10.40 5.84
C TYR A 99 -5.68 10.87 5.97
N VAL A 100 -6.57 9.93 6.28
CA VAL A 100 -7.94 10.22 6.71
C VAL A 100 -8.09 9.62 8.10
N ILE A 101 -7.94 10.47 9.10
CA ILE A 101 -7.99 10.14 10.52
C ILE A 101 -8.98 11.11 11.15
N ASP A 102 -10.22 10.67 11.33
CA ASP A 102 -11.28 11.49 11.88
C ASP A 102 -12.52 10.67 12.26
N TYR A 103 -13.46 11.31 12.93
CA TYR A 103 -14.82 10.80 13.09
C TYR A 103 -15.59 10.87 11.76
N VAL A 104 -16.38 9.83 11.48
CA VAL A 104 -17.21 9.78 10.26
C VAL A 104 -18.48 10.63 10.47
N PRO A 105 -18.75 11.63 9.61
CA PRO A 105 -19.96 12.44 9.72
C PRO A 105 -21.24 11.61 9.68
N GLY A 106 -22.23 11.98 10.49
CA GLY A 106 -23.52 11.27 10.59
C GLY A 106 -23.56 10.13 11.61
N TYR A 107 -22.44 9.78 12.23
CA TYR A 107 -22.35 8.70 13.25
C TYR A 107 -22.23 9.23 14.69
N SER A 108 -22.65 10.48 14.92
CA SER A 108 -22.48 11.25 16.15
C SER A 108 -21.02 11.33 16.59
N ASP A 109 -20.50 10.28 17.24
CA ASP A 109 -19.11 10.06 17.67
C ASP A 109 -18.79 8.57 17.84
N SER A 110 -19.57 7.69 17.20
CA SER A 110 -19.48 6.24 17.39
C SER A 110 -18.51 5.55 16.43
N LEU A 111 -18.12 6.23 15.34
CA LEU A 111 -17.24 5.68 14.31
C LEU A 111 -16.07 6.63 14.04
N PHE A 112 -14.87 6.16 14.37
CA PHE A 112 -13.60 6.83 14.10
C PHE A 112 -12.76 5.96 13.18
N ILE A 113 -12.12 6.58 12.18
CA ILE A 113 -11.30 5.85 11.20
C ILE A 113 -9.85 6.30 11.25
N CYS A 114 -8.95 5.40 10.87
CA CYS A 114 -7.52 5.66 10.67
C CYS A 114 -7.07 4.98 9.38
N THR A 115 -7.22 5.67 8.25
CA THR A 115 -6.99 5.11 6.91
C THR A 115 -6.27 6.13 5.99
N GLY A 116 -6.26 5.89 4.68
CA GLY A 116 -5.62 6.78 3.70
C GLY A 116 -4.10 6.75 3.78
N GLY A 117 -3.53 5.57 4.09
CA GLY A 117 -2.09 5.41 4.24
C GLY A 117 -1.27 5.75 2.98
N SER A 118 -1.92 5.79 1.82
CA SER A 118 -1.43 6.36 0.55
C SER A 118 -0.02 5.92 0.13
N GLY A 119 0.33 4.68 0.49
CA GLY A 119 1.63 4.06 0.22
C GLY A 119 2.80 4.63 1.04
N HIS A 120 2.55 5.45 2.07
CA HIS A 120 3.60 6.08 2.88
C HIS A 120 3.46 5.88 4.40
N GLY A 121 2.37 5.28 4.87
CA GLY A 121 2.11 5.05 6.31
C GLY A 121 3.23 4.36 7.10
N PHE A 122 3.93 3.40 6.49
CA PHE A 122 4.87 2.53 7.23
C PHE A 122 6.02 3.29 7.91
N LYS A 123 6.60 4.32 7.27
CA LYS A 123 7.73 5.07 7.85
C LYS A 123 7.34 5.90 9.08
N PHE A 124 6.04 6.13 9.27
CA PHE A 124 5.51 6.88 10.40
C PHE A 124 5.00 5.98 11.53
N LEU A 125 5.14 4.65 11.40
CA LEU A 125 4.71 3.69 12.42
C LEU A 125 5.11 4.07 13.86
N PRO A 126 6.34 4.57 14.14
CA PRO A 126 6.73 4.90 15.51
C PRO A 126 6.04 6.15 16.10
N ILE A 127 5.51 7.05 15.26
CA ILE A 127 5.00 8.36 15.70
C ILE A 127 3.52 8.58 15.41
N LEU A 128 2.93 7.82 14.47
CA LEU A 128 1.58 8.07 13.96
C LEU A 128 0.52 7.99 15.08
N GLY A 129 0.68 7.03 16.00
CA GLY A 129 -0.26 6.83 17.11
C GLY A 129 -0.41 8.05 18.03
N ARG A 130 0.66 8.84 18.23
CA ARG A 130 0.60 10.06 19.04
C ARG A 130 -0.35 11.10 18.42
N HIS A 131 -0.29 11.25 17.10
CA HIS A 131 -1.10 12.22 16.39
C HIS A 131 -2.54 11.73 16.17
N VAL A 132 -2.71 10.41 15.98
CA VAL A 132 -4.05 9.79 16.01
C VAL A 132 -4.76 10.03 17.33
N LYS A 133 -4.05 9.92 18.48
CA LYS A 133 -4.59 10.23 19.80
C LYS A 133 -5.08 11.67 19.89
N ASN A 134 -4.30 12.63 19.38
CA ASN A 134 -4.68 14.04 19.35
C ASN A 134 -5.98 14.27 18.57
N GLN A 135 -6.15 13.63 17.40
CA GLN A 135 -7.40 13.69 16.66
C GLN A 135 -8.57 13.09 17.46
N LEU A 136 -8.39 11.89 18.02
CA LEU A 136 -9.41 11.17 18.77
C LEU A 136 -9.90 11.98 19.99
N GLU A 137 -8.97 12.61 20.71
CA GLU A 137 -9.26 13.43 21.89
C GLU A 137 -9.62 14.89 21.54
N ARG A 138 -9.68 15.24 20.26
CA ARG A 138 -9.91 16.62 19.77
C ARG A 138 -8.92 17.65 20.32
N THR A 139 -7.69 17.22 20.57
CA THR A 139 -6.59 18.08 20.97
C THR A 139 -5.87 18.58 19.72
N SER A 140 -5.87 19.89 19.49
CA SER A 140 -5.30 20.46 18.27
C SER A 140 -3.78 20.24 18.19
N ASP A 141 -3.33 19.80 17.02
CA ASP A 141 -1.93 19.79 16.61
C ASP A 141 -1.77 20.16 15.13
N GLN A 142 -0.53 20.15 14.63
CA GLN A 142 -0.21 20.51 13.24
C GLN A 142 -0.88 19.64 12.16
N PHE A 143 -1.41 18.46 12.52
CA PHE A 143 -2.03 17.51 11.60
C PHE A 143 -3.56 17.44 11.73
N THR A 144 -4.12 17.86 12.88
CA THR A 144 -5.56 17.71 13.16
C THR A 144 -6.50 18.36 12.13
N THR A 145 -6.04 19.40 11.43
CA THR A 145 -6.80 20.01 10.34
C THR A 145 -6.64 19.24 9.03
N ALA A 146 -5.44 18.77 8.71
CA ALA A 146 -5.14 18.13 7.43
C ALA A 146 -5.75 16.72 7.32
N TRP A 147 -5.88 15.99 8.43
CA TRP A 147 -6.32 14.59 8.40
C TRP A 147 -7.83 14.40 8.55
N LYS A 148 -8.60 15.49 8.61
CA LYS A 148 -10.05 15.46 8.75
C LYS A 148 -10.74 14.65 7.65
N TRP A 149 -11.94 14.20 7.98
CA TRP A 149 -12.86 13.64 7.00
C TRP A 149 -13.08 14.63 5.86
N ARG A 150 -13.05 14.11 4.63
CA ARG A 150 -13.24 14.87 3.39
C ARG A 150 -13.74 13.94 2.31
N VAL A 151 -14.40 14.50 1.31
CA VAL A 151 -14.97 13.78 0.18
C VAL A 151 -14.40 14.32 -1.12
N ALA A 152 -14.40 13.50 -2.16
CA ALA A 152 -14.05 13.96 -3.49
C ALA A 152 -15.03 15.07 -3.90
N GLU A 153 -14.50 16.12 -4.54
CA GLU A 153 -15.29 17.18 -5.13
C GLU A 153 -15.31 17.02 -6.64
N GLU A 154 -16.47 17.25 -7.26
CA GLU A 154 -16.62 17.15 -8.71
C GLU A 154 -15.66 18.12 -9.43
N GLY A 155 -14.97 17.61 -10.45
CA GLY A 155 -14.01 18.38 -11.24
C GLY A 155 -12.63 18.57 -10.60
N LYS A 156 -12.40 18.12 -9.36
CA LYS A 156 -11.05 18.09 -8.76
C LYS A 156 -10.36 16.77 -9.04
N ASP A 157 -9.03 16.83 -9.21
CA ASP A 157 -8.21 15.62 -9.27
C ASP A 157 -8.33 14.86 -7.94
N ASN A 158 -8.44 13.54 -8.04
CA ASN A 158 -8.62 12.66 -6.90
C ASN A 158 -7.67 11.44 -6.97
N ASN A 159 -6.47 11.64 -7.49
CA ASN A 159 -5.43 10.61 -7.60
C ASN A 159 -5.86 9.46 -8.54
N GLY A 160 -6.67 9.78 -9.55
CA GLY A 160 -7.24 8.83 -10.50
C GLY A 160 -8.19 7.81 -9.88
N LEU A 161 -8.68 8.05 -8.66
CA LEU A 161 -9.66 7.17 -7.99
C LEU A 161 -11.04 7.21 -8.69
N SER A 162 -11.33 8.28 -9.44
CA SER A 162 -12.54 8.40 -10.28
C SER A 162 -12.51 7.58 -11.57
N GLU A 163 -11.36 7.03 -11.98
CA GLU A 163 -11.25 6.24 -13.22
C GLU A 163 -12.12 4.97 -13.19
N GLY A 164 -12.46 4.48 -11.99
CA GLY A 164 -13.39 3.37 -11.81
C GLY A 164 -12.95 2.08 -12.52
N GLU A 165 -13.94 1.32 -12.98
CA GLU A 165 -13.75 0.01 -13.62
C GLU A 165 -13.23 0.10 -15.06
N ASP A 166 -13.46 1.23 -15.72
CA ASP A 166 -12.97 1.50 -17.06
C ASP A 166 -11.51 1.97 -17.06
N GLY A 167 -11.00 2.36 -15.88
CA GLY A 167 -9.62 2.73 -15.66
C GLY A 167 -8.61 1.68 -16.12
N HIS A 168 -7.46 2.17 -16.59
CA HIS A 168 -6.33 1.35 -17.02
C HIS A 168 -5.60 0.68 -15.85
N ARG A 169 -5.92 1.09 -14.61
CA ARG A 169 -5.41 0.53 -13.35
C ARG A 169 -6.17 -0.71 -12.87
N VAL A 170 -7.21 -1.16 -13.58
CA VAL A 170 -7.94 -2.38 -13.20
C VAL A 170 -7.08 -3.63 -13.38
N LEU A 171 -6.87 -4.37 -12.29
CA LEU A 171 -6.00 -5.52 -12.20
C LEU A 171 -6.35 -6.62 -13.21
N ALA A 172 -7.63 -6.80 -13.53
CA ALA A 172 -8.08 -7.78 -14.52
C ALA A 172 -7.57 -7.49 -15.94
N LYS A 173 -7.15 -6.24 -16.23
CA LYS A 173 -6.56 -5.82 -17.51
C LYS A 173 -5.04 -6.05 -17.56
N VAL A 174 -4.42 -6.47 -16.46
CA VAL A 174 -2.97 -6.64 -16.34
C VAL A 174 -2.58 -8.06 -16.72
N LYS A 175 -1.63 -8.19 -17.65
CA LYS A 175 -0.98 -9.48 -17.93
C LYS A 175 -0.02 -9.81 -16.79
N MET A 176 -0.40 -10.77 -15.96
CA MET A 176 0.44 -11.24 -14.86
C MET A 176 1.51 -12.21 -15.34
N ALA A 177 2.67 -12.18 -14.69
CA ALA A 177 3.69 -13.20 -14.85
C ALA A 177 3.16 -14.56 -14.39
N THR A 178 3.50 -15.59 -15.16
CA THR A 178 3.24 -17.00 -14.90
C THR A 178 4.46 -17.64 -14.24
N ARG A 179 4.31 -18.87 -13.73
CA ARG A 179 5.47 -19.61 -13.17
C ARG A 179 6.56 -19.91 -14.21
N GLU A 180 6.20 -20.02 -15.48
CA GLU A 180 7.15 -20.23 -16.58
C GLU A 180 8.06 -19.01 -16.76
N ASP A 181 7.55 -17.79 -16.55
CA ASP A 181 8.34 -16.55 -16.67
C ASP A 181 9.45 -16.43 -15.59
N PHE A 182 9.44 -17.30 -14.58
CA PHE A 182 10.44 -17.35 -13.51
C PHE A 182 11.42 -18.53 -13.63
N LYS A 183 11.37 -19.29 -14.72
CA LYS A 183 12.38 -20.32 -15.00
C LYS A 183 13.57 -19.64 -15.68
N PHE A 184 14.72 -19.68 -15.01
CA PHE A 184 16.01 -19.15 -15.49
C PHE A 184 17.03 -20.28 -15.60
#